data_AF-A0A7C6B1V9-F1
#
_entry.id   AF-A0A7C6B1V9-F1
#
_cell.length_a   1.000
_cell.length_b   1.000
_cell.length_c   1.000
_cell.angle_alpha   90.00
_cell.angle_beta   90.00
_cell.angle_gamma   90.00
#
_symmetry.space_group_name_H-M   'P 1'
#
loop_
_entity.id
_entity.type
_entity.pdbx_description
1 polymer ?
#
loop_
_entity_poly.entity_id
_entity_poly.type
_entity_poly.pdbx_seq_one_letter_code
_entity_poly.pdbx_strand_id
1 'polypeptide(L)'
;MKDDLPGVVINSWLANSFCQAKGHHSVPVNVSGIAVTPDGTVFSSGVAEGYGGVASYKDGKFVTRYDYDSGFGSSSSAVAADDDYVYIGTGVGLFRTRLGDESYNRTTITKGDIQGLFLRNGELYVSDAAAGRIRVMSTATMMEVRSFAVSRPGTLTVGADGRIWVIQGKDGKEPFYTGGLKVRSFSKDGKPGPEITDFDSPCALTLDSNGRLLVGGLNKHNQVWIYDVSGTPRKVGAFGAEGGIFSGVPGKYLPRKFHWIRGLGFDAVGNLYIAQVFGSWYNVLIEAYSPSGKRLWDVYGLGNWLDTACTDPANEDTVYTKENVFTMDWSEPPGREQSLAGLTVDRFKYPLDCRVTEGHGPVHSLINGV
;
A
#
# COMPACT_ATOMS: atom_id res chain seq x y z
N MET A 1 -31.06 -9.26 -8.01
CA MET A 1 -32.24 -8.47 -8.41
C MET A 1 -33.29 -9.44 -8.89
N LYS A 2 -34.58 -9.19 -8.62
CA LYS A 2 -35.65 -10.04 -9.15
C LYS A 2 -35.68 -9.93 -10.68
N ASP A 3 -35.99 -11.05 -11.33
CA ASP A 3 -36.07 -11.20 -12.79
C ASP A 3 -37.32 -10.53 -13.40
N ASP A 4 -37.94 -9.56 -12.71
CA ASP A 4 -39.20 -8.90 -13.09
C ASP A 4 -39.01 -7.44 -13.57
N LEU A 5 -37.77 -7.00 -13.78
CA LEU A 5 -37.51 -5.70 -14.42
C LEU A 5 -37.87 -5.74 -15.91
N PRO A 6 -38.58 -4.74 -16.46
CA PRO A 6 -38.88 -4.68 -17.89
C PRO A 6 -37.59 -4.38 -18.67
N GLY A 7 -36.87 -5.43 -19.09
CA GLY A 7 -35.68 -5.34 -19.92
C GLY A 7 -34.58 -6.33 -19.54
N VAL A 8 -33.52 -6.37 -20.35
CA VAL A 8 -32.27 -7.09 -20.01
C VAL A 8 -31.42 -6.14 -19.19
N VAL A 9 -31.20 -6.46 -17.90
CA VAL A 9 -30.29 -5.70 -17.04
C VAL A 9 -28.89 -6.26 -17.19
N ILE A 10 -27.96 -5.42 -17.63
CA ILE A 10 -26.53 -5.72 -17.65
C ILE A 10 -25.88 -4.94 -16.52
N ASN A 11 -25.20 -5.64 -15.61
CA ASN A 11 -24.53 -5.02 -14.47
C ASN A 11 -23.04 -4.89 -14.76
N SER A 12 -22.50 -3.70 -14.51
CA SER A 12 -21.07 -3.43 -14.53
C SER A 12 -20.60 -2.81 -13.21
N TRP A 13 -19.30 -2.57 -13.09
CA TRP A 13 -18.68 -1.92 -11.93
C TRP A 13 -17.57 -0.96 -12.36
N LEU A 14 -17.30 0.02 -11.50
CA LEU A 14 -16.28 1.04 -11.67
C LEU A 14 -15.30 1.01 -10.49
N ALA A 15 -14.12 1.58 -10.67
CA ALA A 15 -13.15 1.95 -9.64
C ALA A 15 -12.53 0.81 -8.81
N ASN A 16 -12.80 -0.45 -9.14
CA ASN A 16 -12.02 -1.58 -8.67
C ASN A 16 -11.62 -2.47 -9.84
N SER A 17 -10.38 -2.95 -9.85
CA SER A 17 -9.91 -3.93 -10.84
C SER A 17 -10.64 -5.26 -10.73
N PHE A 18 -11.25 -5.55 -9.57
CA PHE A 18 -12.01 -6.78 -9.34
C PHE A 18 -13.35 -6.48 -8.65
N CYS A 19 -14.41 -7.15 -9.11
CA CYS A 19 -15.72 -7.12 -8.46
C CYS A 19 -16.37 -8.50 -8.56
N GLN A 20 -15.88 -9.45 -7.74
CA GLN A 20 -16.45 -10.80 -7.68
C GLN A 20 -16.93 -11.11 -6.27
N ALA A 21 -18.24 -11.35 -6.13
CA ALA A 21 -18.85 -11.70 -4.85
C ALA A 21 -18.32 -13.03 -4.31
N LYS A 22 -18.20 -14.05 -5.18
CA LYS A 22 -17.60 -15.33 -4.82
C LYS A 22 -16.08 -15.14 -4.68
N GLY A 23 -15.54 -15.42 -3.50
CA GLY A 23 -14.12 -15.23 -3.18
C GLY A 23 -13.75 -13.80 -2.74
N HIS A 24 -14.72 -12.88 -2.71
CA HIS A 24 -14.52 -11.49 -2.26
C HIS A 24 -13.37 -10.78 -2.98
N HIS A 25 -13.26 -10.98 -4.30
CA HIS A 25 -12.21 -10.37 -5.10
C HIS A 25 -12.49 -8.88 -5.23
N SER A 26 -11.76 -8.10 -4.44
CA SER A 26 -11.71 -6.64 -4.50
C SER A 26 -10.37 -6.18 -3.97
N VAL A 27 -9.78 -5.17 -4.61
CA VAL A 27 -8.65 -4.47 -4.02
C VAL A 27 -9.16 -3.68 -2.79
N PRO A 28 -8.51 -3.78 -1.61
CA PRO A 28 -8.85 -2.99 -0.43
C PRO A 28 -8.85 -1.50 -0.69
N VAL A 29 -9.56 -0.73 0.13
CA VAL A 29 -9.71 0.72 -0.04
C VAL A 29 -8.53 1.51 0.49
N ASN A 30 -7.65 0.91 1.28
CA ASN A 30 -6.39 1.52 1.70
C ASN A 30 -5.28 0.48 1.72
N VAL A 31 -4.03 0.94 1.55
CA VAL A 31 -2.84 0.12 1.68
C VAL A 31 -1.90 0.73 2.71
N SER A 32 -1.55 -0.07 3.71
CA SER A 32 -0.61 0.28 4.76
C SER A 32 0.83 -0.09 4.41
N GLY A 33 0.99 -1.20 3.69
CA GLY A 33 2.25 -1.73 3.21
C GLY A 33 2.03 -2.96 2.32
N ILE A 34 3.12 -3.51 1.79
CA ILE A 34 3.09 -4.78 1.06
C ILE A 34 4.24 -5.68 1.49
N ALA A 35 4.07 -6.97 1.27
CA ALA A 35 5.13 -7.96 1.20
C ALA A 35 5.14 -8.59 -0.19
N VAL A 36 6.33 -8.90 -0.70
CA VAL A 36 6.50 -9.54 -2.01
C VAL A 36 7.31 -10.81 -1.80
N THR A 37 6.78 -11.94 -2.26
CA THR A 37 7.46 -13.23 -2.20
C THR A 37 8.41 -13.39 -3.40
N PRO A 38 9.41 -14.28 -3.31
CA PRO A 38 10.36 -14.52 -4.39
C PRO A 38 9.73 -14.86 -5.75
N ASP A 39 8.54 -15.47 -5.74
CA ASP A 39 7.79 -15.87 -6.94
C ASP A 39 6.92 -14.75 -7.56
N GLY A 40 6.98 -13.54 -7.00
CA GLY A 40 6.26 -12.36 -7.49
C GLY A 40 4.83 -12.23 -6.98
N THR A 41 4.40 -13.03 -6.00
CA THR A 41 3.12 -12.81 -5.30
C THR A 41 3.24 -11.61 -4.36
N VAL A 42 2.28 -10.71 -4.43
CA VAL A 42 2.21 -9.50 -3.60
C VAL A 42 1.11 -9.67 -2.58
N PHE A 43 1.41 -9.43 -1.31
CA PHE A 43 0.43 -9.36 -0.23
C PHE A 43 0.31 -7.91 0.22
N SER A 44 -0.89 -7.37 0.30
CA SER A 44 -1.16 -6.03 0.80
C SER A 44 -1.73 -6.08 2.21
N SER A 45 -1.26 -5.20 3.10
CA SER A 45 -1.97 -4.85 4.33
C SER A 45 -2.75 -3.55 4.12
N GLY A 46 -3.83 -3.35 4.87
CA GLY A 46 -4.58 -2.11 4.77
C GLY A 46 -5.92 -2.13 5.47
N VAL A 47 -6.84 -1.34 4.92
CA VAL A 47 -8.22 -1.19 5.41
C VAL A 47 -9.15 -1.62 4.29
N ALA A 48 -10.21 -2.35 4.65
CA ALA A 48 -11.37 -2.53 3.81
C ALA A 48 -12.63 -2.36 4.66
N GLU A 49 -13.65 -1.70 4.11
CA GLU A 49 -14.94 -1.56 4.78
C GLU A 49 -15.63 -2.93 4.91
N GLY A 50 -15.62 -3.71 3.82
CA GLY A 50 -16.00 -5.12 3.80
C GLY A 50 -14.80 -6.05 3.68
N TYR A 51 -14.85 -7.20 4.37
CA TYR A 51 -13.98 -8.36 4.14
C TYR A 51 -12.49 -8.18 4.48
N GLY A 52 -12.11 -7.33 5.46
CA GLY A 52 -10.73 -7.25 5.99
C GLY A 52 -9.68 -6.63 5.05
N GLY A 53 -8.56 -6.11 5.57
CA GLY A 53 -7.62 -5.33 4.75
C GLY A 53 -6.54 -6.11 3.98
N VAL A 54 -6.50 -7.44 4.11
CA VAL A 54 -5.37 -8.26 3.65
C VAL A 54 -5.76 -9.11 2.44
N ALA A 55 -5.04 -8.90 1.34
CA ALA A 55 -5.28 -9.57 0.06
C ALA A 55 -3.95 -9.88 -0.65
N SER A 56 -3.95 -10.85 -1.57
CA SER A 56 -2.81 -11.15 -2.42
C SER A 56 -3.12 -11.08 -3.91
N TYR A 57 -2.08 -10.78 -4.70
CA TYR A 57 -2.13 -10.61 -6.14
C TYR A 57 -0.92 -11.24 -6.81
N LYS A 58 -1.11 -11.75 -8.03
CA LYS A 58 -0.03 -12.26 -8.88
C LYS A 58 -0.35 -11.98 -10.34
N ASP A 59 0.62 -11.45 -11.08
CA ASP A 59 0.47 -11.15 -12.51
C ASP A 59 -0.78 -10.32 -12.86
N GLY A 60 -1.10 -9.32 -12.02
CA GLY A 60 -2.27 -8.46 -12.20
C GLY A 60 -3.61 -9.13 -11.88
N LYS A 61 -3.60 -10.29 -11.23
CA LYS A 61 -4.82 -11.04 -10.84
C LYS A 61 -4.94 -11.12 -9.32
N PHE A 62 -6.17 -11.08 -8.83
CA PHE A 62 -6.49 -11.42 -7.45
C PHE A 62 -6.20 -12.90 -7.18
N VAL A 63 -5.61 -13.21 -6.03
CA VAL A 63 -5.27 -14.58 -5.62
C VAL A 63 -6.12 -15.00 -4.42
N THR A 64 -5.97 -14.34 -3.27
CA THR A 64 -6.65 -14.74 -2.02
C THR A 64 -6.88 -13.55 -1.09
N ARG A 65 -7.92 -13.64 -0.25
CA ARG A 65 -8.20 -12.73 0.87
C ARG A 65 -7.88 -13.44 2.19
N TYR A 66 -7.25 -12.75 3.13
CA TYR A 66 -6.69 -13.37 4.36
C TYR A 66 -7.25 -12.84 5.68
N ASP A 67 -8.13 -11.84 5.63
CA ASP A 67 -8.75 -11.28 6.82
C ASP A 67 -10.22 -11.01 6.53
N TYR A 68 -11.05 -11.08 7.57
CA TYR A 68 -12.48 -10.79 7.51
C TYR A 68 -12.92 -9.77 8.56
N ASP A 69 -11.99 -9.12 9.27
CA ASP A 69 -12.35 -7.98 10.13
C ASP A 69 -12.94 -6.86 9.28
N SER A 70 -14.27 -6.89 9.15
CA SER A 70 -15.08 -5.88 8.49
C SER A 70 -15.15 -4.62 9.34
N GLY A 71 -15.11 -3.46 8.70
CA GLY A 71 -15.10 -2.17 9.36
C GLY A 71 -13.72 -1.77 9.90
N PHE A 72 -13.62 -0.53 10.35
CA PHE A 72 -12.36 0.11 10.79
C PHE A 72 -11.77 -0.45 12.11
N GLY A 73 -12.26 -1.59 12.61
CA GLY A 73 -12.02 -2.07 13.99
C GLY A 73 -10.68 -2.76 14.26
N SER A 74 -10.06 -3.39 13.26
CA SER A 74 -8.71 -3.98 13.39
C SER A 74 -7.94 -4.03 12.07
N SER A 75 -7.87 -2.90 11.38
CA SER A 75 -7.18 -2.82 10.09
C SER A 75 -5.72 -3.27 10.18
N SER A 76 -5.27 -3.94 9.12
CA SER A 76 -3.90 -4.41 9.04
C SER A 76 -2.95 -3.25 8.73
N SER A 77 -1.96 -3.09 9.58
CA SER A 77 -0.87 -2.12 9.45
C SER A 77 0.33 -2.72 8.75
N ALA A 78 0.55 -4.03 8.86
CA ALA A 78 1.71 -4.72 8.28
C ALA A 78 1.35 -6.14 7.83
N VAL A 79 2.07 -6.63 6.81
CA VAL A 79 1.96 -8.00 6.31
C VAL A 79 3.34 -8.55 5.99
N ALA A 80 3.51 -9.85 6.19
CA ALA A 80 4.62 -10.64 5.65
C ALA A 80 4.09 -12.03 5.26
N ALA A 81 4.75 -12.74 4.35
CA ALA A 81 4.34 -14.08 3.97
C ALA A 81 5.56 -14.96 3.66
N ASP A 82 5.47 -16.23 4.02
CA ASP A 82 6.34 -17.31 3.55
C ASP A 82 5.52 -18.37 2.81
N ASP A 83 6.12 -19.53 2.57
CA ASP A 83 5.50 -20.62 1.81
C ASP A 83 4.31 -21.26 2.54
N ASP A 84 4.20 -21.08 3.86
CA ASP A 84 3.20 -21.74 4.70
C ASP A 84 2.15 -20.77 5.28
N TYR A 85 2.56 -19.54 5.56
CA TYR A 85 1.76 -18.59 6.35
C TYR A 85 1.77 -17.16 5.81
N VAL A 86 0.64 -16.49 6.04
CA VAL A 86 0.53 -15.03 5.99
C VAL A 86 0.51 -14.50 7.42
N TYR A 87 1.44 -13.59 7.72
CA TYR A 87 1.57 -12.89 8.99
C TYR A 87 0.92 -11.51 8.89
N ILE A 88 0.06 -11.20 9.84
CA ILE A 88 -0.78 -9.99 9.82
C ILE A 88 -0.52 -9.21 11.10
N GLY A 89 0.04 -8.01 10.95
CA GLY A 89 0.19 -7.04 12.01
C GLY A 89 -0.98 -6.07 12.04
N THR A 90 -1.52 -5.82 13.22
CA THR A 90 -2.57 -4.82 13.48
C THR A 90 -2.23 -3.99 14.71
N GLY A 91 -3.08 -3.00 15.02
CA GLY A 91 -2.96 -2.20 16.25
C GLY A 91 -3.24 -2.96 17.56
N VAL A 92 -3.68 -4.22 17.49
CA VAL A 92 -3.97 -5.04 18.68
C VAL A 92 -3.11 -6.30 18.79
N GLY A 93 -2.42 -6.70 17.71
CA GLY A 93 -1.48 -7.80 17.79
C GLY A 93 -0.91 -8.26 16.45
N LEU A 94 -0.10 -9.31 16.57
CA LEU A 94 0.41 -10.11 15.47
C LEU A 94 -0.40 -11.39 15.39
N PHE A 95 -0.88 -11.70 14.20
CA PHE A 95 -1.61 -12.91 13.87
C PHE A 95 -0.92 -13.65 12.72
N ARG A 96 -1.25 -14.93 12.56
CA ARG A 96 -0.93 -15.67 11.33
C ARG A 96 -2.11 -16.49 10.85
N THR A 97 -2.21 -16.69 9.55
CA THR A 97 -3.15 -17.62 8.91
C THR A 97 -2.40 -18.44 7.86
N ARG A 98 -2.90 -19.63 7.50
CA ARG A 98 -2.25 -20.45 6.48
C ARG A 98 -2.35 -19.77 5.12
N LEU A 99 -1.30 -19.92 4.32
CA LEU A 99 -1.33 -19.45 2.94
C LEU A 99 -2.46 -20.16 2.17
N GLY A 100 -3.26 -19.40 1.42
CA GLY A 100 -4.46 -19.90 0.72
C GLY A 100 -5.69 -20.19 1.61
N ASP A 101 -5.66 -19.90 2.92
CA ASP A 101 -6.80 -20.17 3.80
C ASP A 101 -7.89 -19.08 3.69
N GLU A 102 -8.92 -19.39 2.91
CA GLU A 102 -10.12 -18.54 2.74
C GLU A 102 -11.15 -18.67 3.87
N SER A 103 -10.86 -19.43 4.93
CA SER A 103 -11.74 -19.50 6.11
C SER A 103 -11.63 -18.27 7.02
N TYR A 104 -10.64 -17.41 6.76
CA TYR A 104 -10.33 -16.21 7.54
C TYR A 104 -9.97 -16.46 9.00
N ASN A 105 -9.67 -17.71 9.35
CA ASN A 105 -9.21 -18.05 10.67
C ASN A 105 -7.75 -17.61 10.83
N ARG A 106 -7.49 -16.80 11.85
CA ARG A 106 -6.13 -16.37 12.20
C ARG A 106 -5.80 -16.76 13.64
N THR A 107 -4.59 -17.25 13.83
CA THR A 107 -4.03 -17.58 15.13
C THR A 107 -3.31 -16.37 15.70
N THR A 108 -3.67 -15.95 16.91
CA THR A 108 -2.95 -14.90 17.64
C THR A 108 -1.56 -15.40 18.04
N ILE A 109 -0.53 -14.62 17.73
CA ILE A 109 0.86 -14.88 18.13
C ILE A 109 1.22 -14.07 19.37
N THR A 110 1.00 -12.76 19.31
CA THR A 110 1.23 -11.85 20.44
C THR A 110 0.31 -10.64 20.34
N LYS A 111 0.02 -10.01 21.48
CA LYS A 111 -0.57 -8.66 21.51
C LYS A 111 0.52 -7.61 21.26
N GLY A 112 0.13 -6.45 20.74
CA GLY A 112 1.02 -5.33 20.47
C GLY A 112 0.42 -4.38 19.44
N ASP A 113 1.10 -3.26 19.19
CA ASP A 113 0.77 -2.36 18.08
C ASP A 113 1.79 -2.59 16.97
N ILE A 114 1.43 -3.42 15.99
CA ILE A 114 2.38 -3.99 15.04
C ILE A 114 2.42 -3.15 13.76
N GLN A 115 3.46 -2.35 13.59
CA GLN A 115 3.56 -1.36 12.52
C GLN A 115 4.50 -1.77 11.37
N GLY A 116 5.13 -2.93 11.46
CA GLY A 116 6.05 -3.44 10.44
C GLY A 116 6.37 -4.91 10.67
N LEU A 117 6.43 -5.66 9.56
CA LEU A 117 6.80 -7.07 9.54
C LEU A 117 7.80 -7.31 8.40
N PHE A 118 8.80 -8.14 8.65
CA PHE A 118 9.73 -8.59 7.61
C PHE A 118 10.23 -9.99 7.93
N LEU A 119 10.29 -10.86 6.91
CA LEU A 119 10.79 -12.22 7.03
C LEU A 119 12.19 -12.31 6.44
N ARG A 120 13.09 -12.98 7.16
CA ARG A 120 14.42 -13.33 6.64
C ARG A 120 14.98 -14.54 7.37
N ASN A 121 15.48 -15.52 6.62
CA ASN A 121 16.24 -16.66 7.16
C ASN A 121 15.55 -17.41 8.32
N GLY A 122 14.24 -17.64 8.23
CA GLY A 122 13.46 -18.30 9.29
C GLY A 122 13.19 -17.43 10.52
N GLU A 123 13.44 -16.13 10.42
CA GLU A 123 13.13 -15.14 11.44
C GLU A 123 12.07 -14.15 10.95
N LEU A 124 11.10 -13.85 11.81
CA LEU A 124 10.13 -12.79 11.64
C LEU A 124 10.52 -11.60 12.52
N TYR A 125 10.81 -10.48 11.87
CA TYR A 125 11.11 -9.21 12.51
C TYR A 125 9.81 -8.41 12.65
N VAL A 126 9.54 -7.92 13.86
CA VAL A 126 8.26 -7.33 14.24
C VAL A 126 8.51 -5.98 14.89
N SER A 127 8.05 -4.90 14.25
CA SER A 127 8.00 -3.57 14.84
C SER A 127 6.80 -3.46 15.77
N ASP A 128 7.03 -3.53 17.09
CA ASP A 128 6.01 -3.33 18.13
C ASP A 128 6.10 -1.90 18.65
N ALA A 129 5.26 -1.02 18.08
CA ALA A 129 5.27 0.41 18.34
C ALA A 129 4.85 0.74 19.76
N ALA A 130 3.85 0.04 20.30
CA ALA A 130 3.40 0.21 21.68
C ALA A 130 4.47 -0.19 22.70
N ALA A 131 5.23 -1.25 22.42
CA ALA A 131 6.32 -1.68 23.29
C ALA A 131 7.64 -0.93 23.04
N GLY A 132 7.73 -0.07 22.01
CA GLY A 132 8.95 0.67 21.69
C GLY A 132 10.14 -0.25 21.37
N ARG A 133 9.92 -1.33 20.62
CA ARG A 133 10.96 -2.31 20.30
C ARG A 133 10.73 -3.03 18.99
N ILE A 134 11.82 -3.53 18.42
CA ILE A 134 11.77 -4.58 17.41
C ILE A 134 11.92 -5.92 18.13
N ARG A 135 11.00 -6.85 17.85
CA ARG A 135 11.07 -8.25 18.28
C ARG A 135 11.52 -9.09 17.10
N VAL A 136 12.30 -10.14 17.36
CA VAL A 136 12.66 -11.14 16.37
C VAL A 136 12.13 -12.47 16.87
N MET A 137 11.31 -13.12 16.06
CA MET A 137 10.66 -14.40 16.37
C MET A 137 11.17 -15.48 15.43
N SER A 138 11.32 -16.71 15.93
CA SER A 138 11.54 -17.88 15.08
C SER A 138 10.24 -18.20 14.33
N THR A 139 10.27 -18.39 13.01
CA THR A 139 9.07 -18.79 12.26
C THR A 139 8.66 -20.24 12.55
N ALA A 140 9.62 -21.09 12.94
CA ALA A 140 9.37 -22.48 13.28
C ALA A 140 8.57 -22.64 14.58
N THR A 141 8.86 -21.84 15.61
CA THR A 141 8.23 -21.96 16.94
C THR A 141 7.29 -20.81 17.28
N MET A 142 7.36 -19.70 16.53
CA MET A 142 6.72 -18.41 16.85
C MET A 142 7.10 -17.83 18.22
N MET A 143 8.24 -18.26 18.77
CA MET A 143 8.77 -17.73 20.02
C MET A 143 9.75 -16.58 19.73
N GLU A 144 9.70 -15.54 20.57
CA GLU A 144 10.68 -14.44 20.55
C GLU A 144 12.07 -14.99 20.86
N VAL A 145 13.02 -14.82 19.93
CA VAL A 145 14.42 -15.22 20.08
C VAL A 145 15.28 -14.08 20.59
N ARG A 146 14.93 -12.83 20.26
CA ARG A 146 15.57 -11.61 20.78
C ARG A 146 14.66 -10.40 20.56
N SER A 147 14.93 -9.31 21.29
CA SER A 147 14.37 -8.00 21.01
C SER A 147 15.33 -6.88 21.41
N PHE A 148 15.13 -5.69 20.85
CA PHE A 148 15.91 -4.50 21.18
C PHE A 148 15.07 -3.23 21.05
N ALA A 149 15.42 -2.23 21.86
CA ALA A 149 14.67 -0.99 21.95
C ALA A 149 14.82 -0.15 20.66
N VAL A 150 13.69 0.31 20.14
CA VAL A 150 13.59 1.23 19.01
C VAL A 150 12.45 2.17 19.32
N SER A 151 12.66 3.49 19.26
CA SER A 151 11.56 4.43 19.48
C SER A 151 10.60 4.38 18.29
N ARG A 152 9.32 4.11 18.55
CA ARG A 152 8.21 4.14 17.57
C ARG A 152 8.57 3.44 16.23
N PRO A 153 8.94 2.15 16.27
CA PRO A 153 9.31 1.41 15.07
C PRO A 153 8.10 1.24 14.15
N GLY A 154 8.26 1.57 12.87
CA GLY A 154 7.27 1.37 11.81
C GLY A 154 7.72 0.31 10.80
N THR A 155 7.41 0.52 9.52
CA THR A 155 7.86 -0.32 8.41
C THR A 155 9.37 -0.58 8.48
N LEU A 156 9.78 -1.83 8.25
CA LEU A 156 11.17 -2.26 8.35
C LEU A 156 11.55 -3.21 7.23
N THR A 157 12.85 -3.31 6.94
CA THR A 157 13.47 -4.32 6.09
C THR A 157 14.77 -4.79 6.71
N VAL A 158 15.24 -5.96 6.33
CA VAL A 158 16.49 -6.54 6.84
C VAL A 158 17.38 -6.89 5.67
N GLY A 159 18.63 -6.39 5.67
CA GLY A 159 19.64 -6.64 4.65
C GLY A 159 20.36 -7.97 4.78
N ALA A 160 21.10 -8.34 3.73
CA ALA A 160 21.85 -9.61 3.69
C ALA A 160 22.97 -9.71 4.71
N ASP A 161 23.47 -8.55 5.11
CA ASP A 161 24.39 -8.37 6.23
C ASP A 161 23.71 -8.46 7.61
N GLY A 162 22.39 -8.66 7.67
CA GLY A 162 21.59 -8.68 8.89
C GLY A 162 21.29 -7.29 9.45
N ARG A 163 21.61 -6.21 8.74
CA ARG A 163 21.27 -4.84 9.15
C ARG A 163 19.78 -4.61 8.98
N ILE A 164 19.14 -4.15 10.05
CA ILE A 164 17.73 -3.75 10.04
C ILE A 164 17.66 -2.27 9.69
N TRP A 165 16.83 -1.90 8.70
CA TRP A 165 16.41 -0.53 8.45
C TRP A 165 14.94 -0.39 8.83
N VAL A 166 14.61 0.67 9.55
CA VAL A 166 13.26 0.89 10.08
C VAL A 166 12.91 2.36 10.00
N ILE A 167 11.67 2.66 9.59
CA ILE A 167 11.11 4.00 9.71
C ILE A 167 10.76 4.26 11.17
N GLN A 168 11.28 5.35 11.73
CA GLN A 168 10.88 5.84 13.04
C GLN A 168 9.66 6.77 12.89
N GLY A 169 8.59 6.51 13.64
CA GLY A 169 7.41 7.39 13.69
C GLY A 169 7.68 8.77 14.29
N LYS A 170 6.83 9.75 13.99
CA LYS A 170 6.84 11.10 14.58
C LYS A 170 6.36 11.08 16.04
N ASP A 171 6.63 12.15 16.79
CA ASP A 171 6.10 12.31 18.15
C ASP A 171 4.61 12.69 18.11
N GLY A 172 3.84 12.28 19.13
CA GLY A 172 2.39 12.56 19.22
C GLY A 172 1.51 11.61 18.41
N LYS A 173 0.20 11.64 18.69
CA LYS A 173 -0.82 11.05 17.81
C LYS A 173 -1.08 12.07 16.70
N GLU A 174 -0.28 12.01 15.63
CA GLU A 174 -0.56 12.80 14.43
C GLU A 174 -1.96 12.43 13.92
N PRO A 175 -2.85 13.41 13.65
CA PRO A 175 -4.12 13.13 13.01
C PRO A 175 -3.84 12.56 11.62
N PHE A 176 -4.39 11.38 11.35
CA PHE A 176 -4.40 10.72 10.04
C PHE A 176 -3.05 10.64 9.32
N TYR A 177 -2.33 9.55 9.59
CA TYR A 177 -1.40 8.88 8.66
C TYR A 177 -0.47 9.79 7.86
N THR A 178 0.42 10.51 8.55
CA THR A 178 1.57 11.14 7.90
C THR A 178 2.74 10.16 7.83
N GLY A 179 3.72 10.40 6.96
CA GLY A 179 4.94 9.58 6.94
C GLY A 179 5.73 9.69 8.24
N GLY A 180 6.71 8.81 8.41
CA GLY A 180 7.59 8.79 9.57
C GLY A 180 8.46 10.04 9.69
N LEU A 181 9.24 10.10 10.76
CA LEU A 181 10.19 11.17 11.03
C LEU A 181 11.47 11.00 10.19
N LYS A 182 12.01 9.78 10.16
CA LYS A 182 13.28 9.44 9.51
C LYS A 182 13.45 7.93 9.38
N VAL A 183 14.44 7.50 8.62
CA VAL A 183 14.86 6.09 8.58
C VAL A 183 16.08 5.89 9.46
N ARG A 184 16.08 4.84 10.28
CA ARG A 184 17.20 4.44 11.14
C ARG A 184 17.65 3.03 10.81
N SER A 185 18.92 2.74 11.09
CA SER A 185 19.44 1.38 11.02
C SER A 185 19.91 0.84 12.35
N PHE A 186 19.91 -0.49 12.46
CA PHE A 186 20.40 -1.24 13.61
C PHE A 186 21.13 -2.49 13.13
N SER A 187 22.17 -2.90 13.84
CA SER A 187 22.77 -4.23 13.68
C SER A 187 21.78 -5.33 14.08
N LYS A 188 22.09 -6.59 13.74
CA LYS A 188 21.31 -7.77 14.17
C LYS A 188 21.09 -7.88 15.69
N ASP A 189 21.99 -7.27 16.48
CA ASP A 189 22.00 -7.26 17.94
C ASP A 189 21.41 -5.96 18.52
N GLY A 190 20.81 -5.11 17.69
CA GLY A 190 20.12 -3.89 18.12
C GLY A 190 21.01 -2.67 18.37
N LYS A 191 22.31 -2.73 18.05
CA LYS A 191 23.19 -1.55 18.11
C LYS A 191 22.81 -0.54 17.02
N PRO A 192 22.61 0.76 17.35
CA PRO A 192 22.29 1.79 16.37
C PRO A 192 23.36 1.94 15.29
N GLY A 193 22.93 2.19 14.05
CA GLY A 193 23.77 2.50 12.91
C GLY A 193 23.40 3.86 12.28
N PRO A 194 23.80 4.10 11.00
CA PRO A 194 23.46 5.31 10.28
C PRO A 194 21.95 5.57 10.13
N GLU A 195 21.60 6.82 9.84
CA GLU A 195 20.24 7.30 9.61
C GLU A 195 20.11 8.06 8.29
N ILE A 196 18.87 8.16 7.79
CA ILE A 196 18.49 8.95 6.62
C ILE A 196 17.47 9.98 7.08
N THR A 197 17.83 11.25 6.96
CA THR A 197 17.06 12.41 7.44
C THR A 197 16.68 13.38 6.32
N ASP A 198 17.21 13.18 5.11
CA ASP A 198 16.94 14.03 3.94
C ASP A 198 15.69 13.59 3.16
N PHE A 199 15.14 12.41 3.44
CA PHE A 199 13.85 11.97 2.92
C PHE A 199 12.71 12.45 3.82
N ASP A 200 11.89 13.37 3.33
CA ASP A 200 10.71 13.83 4.06
C ASP A 200 9.60 12.77 4.06
N SER A 201 9.07 12.51 5.25
CA SER A 201 7.88 11.70 5.51
C SER A 201 7.91 10.31 4.84
N PRO A 202 8.92 9.46 5.16
CA PRO A 202 9.02 8.11 4.63
C PRO A 202 7.88 7.21 5.13
N CYS A 203 7.31 6.39 4.25
CA CYS A 203 6.26 5.41 4.59
C CYS A 203 6.65 3.98 4.23
N ALA A 204 7.50 3.82 3.21
CA ALA A 204 7.89 2.53 2.66
C ALA A 204 9.40 2.46 2.51
N LEU A 205 9.97 1.27 2.73
CA LEU A 205 11.36 1.00 2.45
C LEU A 205 11.58 -0.47 2.10
N THR A 206 12.56 -0.74 1.25
CA THR A 206 13.02 -2.11 0.93
C THR A 206 14.47 -2.09 0.45
N LEU A 207 15.09 -3.25 0.29
CA LEU A 207 16.44 -3.40 -0.28
C LEU A 207 16.37 -4.10 -1.63
N ASP A 208 17.15 -3.63 -2.59
CA ASP A 208 17.36 -4.38 -3.84
C ASP A 208 18.42 -5.49 -3.66
N SER A 209 18.62 -6.30 -4.70
CA SER A 209 19.60 -7.39 -4.71
C SER A 209 21.06 -6.92 -4.58
N ASN A 210 21.34 -5.64 -4.83
CA ASN A 210 22.66 -5.04 -4.64
C ASN A 210 22.83 -4.45 -3.23
N GLY A 211 21.83 -4.57 -2.36
CA GLY A 211 21.84 -4.01 -1.01
C GLY A 211 21.64 -2.49 -0.96
N ARG A 212 21.14 -1.86 -2.04
CA ARG A 212 20.75 -0.45 -2.02
C ARG A 212 19.38 -0.30 -1.37
N LEU A 213 19.22 0.72 -0.54
CA LEU A 213 17.96 0.99 0.16
C LEU A 213 17.05 1.88 -0.69
N LEU A 214 15.85 1.41 -0.96
CA LEU A 214 14.80 2.17 -1.62
C LEU A 214 13.88 2.74 -0.56
N VAL A 215 13.56 4.03 -0.64
CA VAL A 215 12.69 4.75 0.30
C VAL A 215 11.61 5.48 -0.48
N GLY A 216 10.34 5.30 -0.08
CA GLY A 216 9.18 5.98 -0.63
C GLY A 216 8.32 6.56 0.49
N GLY A 217 7.47 7.53 0.17
CA GLY A 217 6.61 8.16 1.16
C GLY A 217 5.71 9.24 0.58
N LEU A 218 5.28 10.14 1.46
CA LEU A 218 4.41 11.27 1.13
C LEU A 218 5.23 12.56 1.10
N ASN A 219 5.64 13.00 -0.10
CA ASN A 219 6.33 14.28 -0.27
C ASN A 219 6.13 14.82 -1.69
N LYS A 220 6.52 16.08 -1.92
CA LYS A 220 6.35 16.76 -3.21
C LYS A 220 7.05 16.08 -4.39
N HIS A 221 8.05 15.24 -4.15
CA HIS A 221 8.78 14.57 -5.22
C HIS A 221 8.02 13.35 -5.73
N ASN A 222 7.27 12.66 -4.85
CA ASN A 222 6.47 11.48 -5.20
C ASN A 222 7.25 10.43 -6.01
N GLN A 223 8.46 10.12 -5.55
CA GLN A 223 9.36 9.15 -6.15
C GLN A 223 9.84 8.15 -5.11
N VAL A 224 10.35 7.02 -5.59
CA VAL A 224 11.18 6.12 -4.79
C VAL A 224 12.63 6.61 -4.89
N TRP A 225 13.25 6.99 -3.77
CA TRP A 225 14.66 7.37 -3.74
C TRP A 225 15.53 6.15 -3.45
N ILE A 226 16.66 6.05 -4.14
CA ILE A 226 17.60 4.93 -4.03
C ILE A 226 18.84 5.43 -3.31
N TYR A 227 19.23 4.75 -2.24
CA TYR A 227 20.36 5.07 -1.39
C TYR A 227 21.42 3.97 -1.45
N ASP A 228 22.68 4.38 -1.61
CA ASP A 228 23.82 3.57 -1.23
C ASP A 228 23.96 3.64 0.29
N VAL A 229 23.98 2.48 0.94
CA VAL A 229 24.03 2.32 2.39
C VAL A 229 25.21 1.42 2.84
N SER A 230 26.21 1.25 1.98
CA SER A 230 27.44 0.53 2.31
C SER A 230 28.28 1.24 3.39
N GLY A 231 28.16 2.57 3.48
CA GLY A 231 28.72 3.42 4.53
C GLY A 231 27.69 4.43 5.05
N THR A 232 28.06 5.71 5.07
CA THR A 232 27.10 6.80 5.32
C THR A 232 26.06 6.84 4.20
N PRO A 233 24.76 6.79 4.51
CA PRO A 233 23.71 6.78 3.51
C PRO A 233 23.82 7.97 2.55
N ARG A 234 23.73 7.69 1.25
CA ARG A 234 23.76 8.72 0.21
C ARG A 234 22.78 8.37 -0.88
N LYS A 235 21.93 9.34 -1.25
CA LYS A 235 21.04 9.20 -2.41
C LYS A 235 21.89 9.05 -3.68
N VAL A 236 21.66 7.96 -4.42
CA VAL A 236 22.36 7.63 -5.68
C VAL A 236 21.43 7.60 -6.88
N GLY A 237 20.12 7.67 -6.67
CA GLY A 237 19.14 7.70 -7.76
C GLY A 237 17.71 7.86 -7.28
N ALA A 238 16.79 7.81 -8.24
CA ALA A 238 15.35 7.76 -7.99
C ALA A 238 14.63 6.98 -9.08
N PHE A 239 13.50 6.38 -8.73
CA PHE A 239 12.55 5.76 -9.64
C PHE A 239 11.19 6.46 -9.53
N GLY A 240 10.55 6.70 -10.67
CA GLY A 240 9.38 7.59 -10.77
C GLY A 240 9.68 8.89 -11.51
N ALA A 241 8.65 9.55 -12.04
CA ALA A 241 8.74 10.91 -12.57
C ALA A 241 8.84 11.90 -11.41
N GLU A 242 9.70 12.91 -11.53
CA GLU A 242 9.83 13.94 -10.48
C GLU A 242 8.54 14.77 -10.39
N GLY A 243 7.95 14.82 -9.20
CA GLY A 243 6.62 15.38 -8.96
C GLY A 243 5.49 14.34 -9.00
N GLY A 244 5.78 13.11 -9.47
CA GLY A 244 4.84 11.99 -9.53
C GLY A 244 3.56 12.33 -10.28
N ILE A 245 2.39 12.07 -9.68
CA ILE A 245 1.09 12.34 -10.31
C ILE A 245 0.88 13.81 -10.72
N PHE A 246 1.61 14.74 -10.10
CA PHE A 246 1.55 16.17 -10.36
C PHE A 246 2.55 16.65 -11.44
N SER A 247 3.42 15.77 -11.95
CA SER A 247 4.40 16.13 -12.98
C SER A 247 3.76 16.29 -14.37
N GLY A 248 4.30 17.18 -15.21
CA GLY A 248 3.84 17.37 -16.58
C GLY A 248 2.42 17.92 -16.61
N VAL A 249 1.45 17.11 -17.05
CA VAL A 249 0.01 17.39 -16.88
C VAL A 249 -0.40 16.88 -15.49
N PRO A 250 -0.66 17.77 -14.51
CA PRO A 250 -1.02 17.36 -13.16
C PRO A 250 -2.30 16.53 -13.15
N GLY A 251 -2.35 15.49 -12.31
CA GLY A 251 -3.51 14.61 -12.19
C GLY A 251 -3.58 13.51 -13.26
N LYS A 252 -2.95 13.67 -14.44
CA LYS A 252 -2.99 12.63 -15.49
C LYS A 252 -2.28 11.35 -15.02
N TYR A 253 -3.00 10.23 -14.99
CA TYR A 253 -2.46 8.92 -14.65
C TYR A 253 -1.58 8.39 -15.79
N LEU A 254 -0.34 8.02 -15.45
CA LEU A 254 0.62 7.36 -16.34
C LEU A 254 1.54 6.47 -15.50
N PRO A 255 2.18 5.44 -16.10
CA PRO A 255 3.24 4.71 -15.42
C PRO A 255 4.28 5.65 -14.82
N ARG A 256 4.82 5.29 -13.65
CA ARG A 256 5.85 6.03 -12.91
C ARG A 256 5.42 7.40 -12.35
N LYS A 257 4.16 7.79 -12.48
CA LYS A 257 3.60 9.00 -11.86
C LYS A 257 2.99 8.68 -10.50
N PHE A 258 3.84 8.40 -9.53
CA PHE A 258 3.40 7.91 -8.22
C PHE A 258 2.76 9.00 -7.35
N HIS A 259 2.09 8.58 -6.28
CA HIS A 259 1.60 9.46 -5.22
C HIS A 259 1.49 8.70 -3.90
N TRP A 260 2.08 9.24 -2.84
CA TRP A 260 1.99 8.67 -1.48
C TRP A 260 2.33 7.17 -1.44
N ILE A 261 3.59 6.84 -1.70
CA ILE A 261 4.08 5.46 -1.73
C ILE A 261 4.01 4.87 -0.31
N ARG A 262 3.37 3.71 -0.15
CA ARG A 262 3.13 3.03 1.14
C ARG A 262 3.78 1.66 1.25
N GLY A 263 4.02 1.00 0.11
CA GLY A 263 4.64 -0.32 0.08
C GLY A 263 5.66 -0.42 -1.04
N LEU A 264 6.77 -1.10 -0.77
CA LEU A 264 7.82 -1.41 -1.74
C LEU A 264 8.28 -2.84 -1.52
N GLY A 265 8.55 -3.57 -2.59
CA GLY A 265 9.13 -4.91 -2.52
C GLY A 265 9.71 -5.36 -3.86
N PHE A 266 10.51 -6.42 -3.80
CA PHE A 266 11.11 -7.05 -4.97
C PHE A 266 10.81 -8.54 -4.97
N ASP A 267 10.63 -9.11 -6.17
CA ASP A 267 10.69 -10.56 -6.35
C ASP A 267 12.14 -11.03 -6.61
N ALA A 268 12.33 -12.33 -6.82
CA ALA A 268 13.66 -12.90 -7.07
C ALA A 268 14.27 -12.49 -8.43
N VAL A 269 13.44 -12.08 -9.39
CA VAL A 269 13.88 -11.65 -10.73
C VAL A 269 14.29 -10.16 -10.72
N GLY A 270 13.95 -9.43 -9.65
CA GLY A 270 14.23 -8.00 -9.49
C GLY A 270 13.13 -7.10 -10.04
N ASN A 271 11.91 -7.63 -10.24
CA ASN A 271 10.75 -6.79 -10.50
C ASN A 271 10.44 -5.97 -9.25
N LEU A 272 10.23 -4.66 -9.41
CA LEU A 272 9.86 -3.74 -8.35
C LEU A 272 8.34 -3.63 -8.25
N TYR A 273 7.81 -3.85 -7.06
CA TYR A 273 6.40 -3.69 -6.74
C TYR A 273 6.23 -2.46 -5.86
N ILE A 274 5.23 -1.65 -6.19
CA ILE A 274 4.97 -0.37 -5.53
C ILE A 274 3.49 -0.34 -5.20
N ALA A 275 3.17 -0.17 -3.92
CA ALA A 275 1.83 0.13 -3.47
C ALA A 275 1.76 1.57 -2.97
N GLN A 276 0.69 2.25 -3.32
CA GLN A 276 0.57 3.68 -3.08
C GLN A 276 -0.88 4.07 -2.80
N VAL A 277 -1.05 5.21 -2.13
CA VAL A 277 -2.35 5.81 -1.89
C VAL A 277 -2.58 6.94 -2.90
N PHE A 278 -3.40 6.66 -3.90
CA PHE A 278 -3.56 7.49 -5.08
C PHE A 278 -4.63 8.58 -4.89
N GLY A 279 -4.24 9.71 -4.28
CA GLY A 279 -5.18 10.82 -4.03
C GLY A 279 -5.32 11.07 -2.56
N SER A 280 -6.52 10.88 -2.00
CA SER A 280 -6.70 10.77 -0.55
C SER A 280 -6.69 9.31 -0.08
N TRP A 281 -6.94 9.12 1.21
CA TRP A 281 -6.85 7.86 1.96
C TRP A 281 -7.46 6.63 1.27
N TYR A 282 -8.56 6.76 0.52
CA TYR A 282 -9.34 5.61 0.04
C TYR A 282 -8.96 5.05 -1.34
N ASN A 283 -7.75 5.31 -1.83
CA ASN A 283 -7.37 4.92 -3.18
C ASN A 283 -6.13 4.06 -3.19
N VAL A 284 -6.27 2.76 -3.38
CA VAL A 284 -5.13 1.85 -3.53
C VAL A 284 -4.79 1.73 -5.00
N LEU A 285 -3.50 1.85 -5.29
CA LEU A 285 -2.92 1.44 -6.56
C LEU A 285 -1.66 0.62 -6.26
N ILE A 286 -1.61 -0.60 -6.81
CA ILE A 286 -0.45 -1.49 -6.74
C ILE A 286 0.05 -1.71 -8.16
N GLU A 287 1.32 -1.43 -8.40
CA GLU A 287 1.95 -1.55 -9.71
C GLU A 287 3.19 -2.45 -9.62
N ALA A 288 3.45 -3.21 -10.67
CA ALA A 288 4.67 -3.99 -10.84
C ALA A 288 5.49 -3.45 -12.03
N TYR A 289 6.81 -3.41 -11.87
CA TYR A 289 7.75 -2.92 -12.87
C TYR A 289 8.89 -3.90 -13.06
N SER A 290 9.23 -4.18 -14.31
CA SER A 290 10.43 -4.96 -14.66
C SER A 290 11.71 -4.26 -14.17
N PRO A 291 12.86 -4.95 -14.08
CA PRO A 291 14.15 -4.33 -13.79
C PRO A 291 14.51 -3.18 -14.75
N SER A 292 13.98 -3.22 -15.98
CA SER A 292 14.17 -2.15 -16.98
C SER A 292 13.29 -0.92 -16.75
N GLY A 293 12.36 -0.97 -15.81
CA GLY A 293 11.40 0.10 -15.51
C GLY A 293 10.14 0.11 -16.38
N LYS A 294 9.92 -0.92 -17.21
CA LYS A 294 8.63 -1.13 -17.91
C LYS A 294 7.58 -1.66 -16.92
N ARG A 295 6.40 -1.03 -16.88
CA ARG A 295 5.26 -1.52 -16.10
C ARG A 295 4.80 -2.88 -16.63
N LEU A 296 4.64 -3.85 -15.74
CA LEU A 296 4.18 -5.20 -16.02
C LEU A 296 2.67 -5.29 -15.88
N TRP A 297 2.13 -4.80 -14.76
CA TRP A 297 0.71 -4.75 -14.46
C TRP A 297 0.42 -3.71 -13.38
N ASP A 298 -0.85 -3.37 -13.25
CA ASP A 298 -1.39 -2.56 -12.17
C ASP A 298 -2.76 -3.10 -11.73
N VAL A 299 -3.09 -2.94 -10.45
CA VAL A 299 -4.42 -3.21 -9.89
C VAL A 299 -4.78 -2.09 -8.92
N TYR A 300 -6.06 -1.75 -8.84
CA TYR A 300 -6.52 -0.62 -8.04
C TYR A 300 -7.88 -0.86 -7.38
N GLY A 301 -8.06 -0.17 -6.26
CA GLY A 301 -9.31 -0.04 -5.51
C GLY A 301 -9.48 1.41 -5.09
N LEU A 302 -10.26 2.16 -5.87
CA LEU A 302 -10.31 3.62 -5.86
C LEU A 302 -11.62 4.10 -5.24
N GLY A 303 -11.69 4.02 -3.91
CA GLY A 303 -12.50 4.86 -3.01
C GLY A 303 -14.00 4.98 -3.23
N ASN A 304 -14.55 4.33 -4.24
CA ASN A 304 -15.93 4.54 -4.68
C ASN A 304 -16.97 3.83 -3.83
N TRP A 305 -16.56 3.12 -2.77
CA TRP A 305 -17.49 2.44 -1.87
C TRP A 305 -18.40 3.40 -1.11
N LEU A 306 -17.96 4.64 -0.89
CA LEU A 306 -18.72 5.73 -0.26
C LEU A 306 -18.92 6.93 -1.21
N ASP A 307 -18.56 6.78 -2.48
CA ASP A 307 -18.55 7.85 -3.47
C ASP A 307 -19.60 7.62 -4.56
N THR A 308 -19.95 8.68 -5.26
CA THR A 308 -20.81 8.63 -6.45
C THR A 308 -20.02 8.97 -7.69
N ALA A 309 -20.28 8.26 -8.78
CA ALA A 309 -19.70 8.57 -10.09
C ALA A 309 -20.71 9.35 -10.94
N CYS A 310 -20.22 10.29 -11.75
CA CYS A 310 -21.02 11.03 -12.73
C CYS A 310 -20.26 11.14 -14.05
N THR A 311 -20.96 10.95 -15.17
CA THR A 311 -20.44 11.21 -16.51
C THR A 311 -20.32 12.71 -16.77
N ASP A 312 -19.34 13.12 -17.55
CA ASP A 312 -19.26 14.47 -18.11
C ASP A 312 -20.47 14.70 -19.05
N PRO A 313 -21.32 15.73 -18.83
CA PRO A 313 -22.43 16.02 -19.72
C PRO A 313 -22.03 16.31 -21.18
N ALA A 314 -20.79 16.74 -21.42
CA ALA A 314 -20.26 16.99 -22.75
C ALA A 314 -19.58 15.76 -23.38
N ASN A 315 -19.27 14.73 -22.58
CA ASN A 315 -18.61 13.51 -23.04
C ASN A 315 -18.94 12.32 -22.11
N GLU A 316 -19.91 11.50 -22.50
CA GLU A 316 -20.35 10.34 -21.70
C GLU A 316 -19.24 9.29 -21.45
N ASP A 317 -18.17 9.31 -22.25
CA ASP A 317 -17.01 8.43 -22.07
C ASP A 317 -16.07 8.88 -20.95
N THR A 318 -16.29 10.07 -20.36
CA THR A 318 -15.49 10.57 -19.23
C THR A 318 -16.32 10.51 -17.96
N VAL A 319 -15.86 9.74 -16.97
CA VAL A 319 -16.55 9.56 -15.70
C VAL A 319 -15.70 10.12 -14.56
N TYR A 320 -16.30 10.97 -13.74
CA TYR A 320 -15.70 11.57 -12.57
C TYR A 320 -16.23 10.91 -11.30
N THR A 321 -15.31 10.67 -10.36
CA THR A 321 -15.64 10.48 -8.94
C THR A 321 -15.13 11.70 -8.17
N LYS A 322 -15.28 11.73 -6.83
CA LYS A 322 -14.75 12.81 -5.98
C LYS A 322 -13.26 13.07 -6.21
N GLU A 323 -12.50 12.03 -6.52
CA GLU A 323 -11.04 12.10 -6.59
C GLU A 323 -10.44 11.60 -7.89
N ASN A 324 -11.15 10.79 -8.68
CA ASN A 324 -10.60 10.13 -9.84
C ASN A 324 -11.35 10.51 -11.12
N VAL A 325 -10.67 10.34 -12.24
CA VAL A 325 -11.24 10.44 -13.58
C VAL A 325 -11.03 9.10 -14.27
N PHE A 326 -12.06 8.60 -14.92
CA PHE A 326 -12.04 7.38 -15.73
C PHE A 326 -12.43 7.71 -17.17
N THR A 327 -11.84 6.97 -18.10
CA THR A 327 -12.36 6.86 -19.46
C THR A 327 -13.09 5.54 -19.61
N MET A 328 -14.22 5.57 -20.32
CA MET A 328 -15.08 4.42 -20.56
C MET A 328 -15.03 4.01 -22.03
N ASP A 329 -14.80 2.73 -22.30
CA ASP A 329 -14.99 2.11 -23.62
C ASP A 329 -16.21 1.19 -23.56
N TRP A 330 -17.36 1.72 -23.95
CA TRP A 330 -18.65 1.01 -23.88
C TRP A 330 -18.76 -0.17 -24.87
N SER A 331 -17.75 -0.39 -25.73
CA SER A 331 -17.70 -1.58 -26.59
C SER A 331 -17.14 -2.82 -25.87
N GLU A 332 -16.45 -2.64 -24.74
CA GLU A 332 -15.93 -3.72 -23.91
C GLU A 332 -17.05 -4.37 -23.06
N PRO A 333 -16.90 -5.64 -22.67
CA PRO A 333 -17.88 -6.32 -21.83
C PRO A 333 -17.85 -5.76 -20.40
N PRO A 334 -18.96 -5.91 -19.65
CA PRO A 334 -19.08 -5.37 -18.29
C PRO A 334 -17.91 -5.72 -17.37
N GLY A 335 -17.42 -4.70 -16.67
CA GLY A 335 -16.26 -4.73 -15.80
C GLY A 335 -14.91 -4.51 -16.49
N ARG A 336 -14.89 -4.27 -17.81
CA ARG A 336 -13.67 -4.06 -18.61
C ARG A 336 -13.65 -2.74 -19.37
N GLU A 337 -14.76 -2.01 -19.38
CA GLU A 337 -14.91 -0.72 -20.05
C GLU A 337 -14.13 0.42 -19.39
N GLN A 338 -13.86 0.33 -18.08
CA GLN A 338 -13.19 1.41 -17.35
C GLN A 338 -11.66 1.40 -17.54
N SER A 339 -11.08 2.60 -17.61
CA SER A 339 -9.65 2.82 -17.45
C SER A 339 -9.40 4.05 -16.58
N LEU A 340 -8.50 3.92 -15.60
CA LEU A 340 -8.08 5.07 -14.78
C LEU A 340 -7.38 6.11 -15.66
N ALA A 341 -7.93 7.31 -15.72
CA ALA A 341 -7.40 8.42 -16.52
C ALA A 341 -6.65 9.45 -15.67
N GLY A 342 -7.05 9.65 -14.41
CA GLY A 342 -6.38 10.61 -13.56
C GLY A 342 -6.95 10.82 -12.16
N LEU A 343 -6.41 11.85 -11.52
CA LEU A 343 -6.69 12.33 -10.17
C LEU A 343 -7.09 13.81 -10.22
N THR A 344 -8.12 14.19 -9.47
CA THR A 344 -8.66 15.56 -9.39
C THR A 344 -8.26 16.30 -8.10
N VAL A 345 -7.45 15.66 -7.25
CA VAL A 345 -6.98 16.19 -5.96
C VAL A 345 -5.48 16.49 -6.03
N ASP A 346 -5.10 17.72 -5.70
CA ASP A 346 -3.69 18.11 -5.50
C ASP A 346 -3.51 18.70 -4.11
N ARG A 347 -3.04 17.85 -3.19
CA ARG A 347 -2.81 18.19 -1.77
C ARG A 347 -1.67 19.19 -1.55
N PHE A 348 -0.74 19.29 -2.49
CA PHE A 348 0.42 20.18 -2.34
C PHE A 348 0.09 21.59 -2.83
N LYS A 349 -0.68 21.68 -3.91
CA LYS A 349 -1.15 22.96 -4.45
C LYS A 349 -2.35 23.50 -3.68
N TYR A 350 -3.25 22.63 -3.23
CA TYR A 350 -4.48 22.99 -2.52
C TYR A 350 -4.52 22.29 -1.14
N PRO A 351 -3.64 22.70 -0.19
CA PRO A 351 -3.53 22.03 1.11
C PRO A 351 -4.76 22.21 2.02
N LEU A 352 -5.67 23.13 1.67
CA LEU A 352 -6.94 23.37 2.37
C LEU A 352 -8.16 22.76 1.66
N ASP A 353 -7.94 22.00 0.57
CA ASP A 353 -9.03 21.27 -0.08
C ASP A 353 -9.70 20.35 0.95
N CYS A 354 -11.02 20.43 1.09
CA CYS A 354 -11.76 19.67 2.10
C CYS A 354 -11.63 18.15 1.91
N ARG A 355 -11.32 17.69 0.69
CA ARG A 355 -11.00 16.28 0.39
C ARG A 355 -9.67 15.85 1.03
N VAL A 356 -8.83 16.80 1.40
CA VAL A 356 -7.55 16.63 2.10
C VAL A 356 -7.71 16.91 3.61
N THR A 357 -8.48 17.92 4.02
CA THR A 357 -8.46 18.46 5.40
C THR A 357 -9.60 18.04 6.32
N GLU A 358 -10.84 17.85 5.83
CA GLU A 358 -12.03 17.78 6.70
C GLU A 358 -12.64 16.38 6.85
N GLY A 359 -11.88 15.34 6.48
CA GLY A 359 -12.38 13.98 6.54
C GLY A 359 -13.38 13.68 5.43
N HIS A 360 -13.58 12.39 5.21
CA HIS A 360 -14.03 11.84 3.93
C HIS A 360 -15.54 11.96 3.64
N GLY A 361 -16.20 13.04 4.06
CA GLY A 361 -17.61 13.30 3.73
C GLY A 361 -17.84 13.56 2.23
N PRO A 362 -19.09 13.47 1.75
CA PRO A 362 -19.43 13.82 0.38
C PRO A 362 -19.12 15.30 0.13
N VAL A 363 -18.37 15.59 -0.94
CA VAL A 363 -18.02 16.94 -1.34
C VAL A 363 -18.67 17.20 -2.70
N HIS A 364 -19.58 18.15 -2.77
CA HIS A 364 -20.14 18.61 -4.04
C HIS A 364 -19.26 19.74 -4.58
N SER A 365 -18.74 19.58 -5.79
CA SER A 365 -18.07 20.66 -6.52
C SER A 365 -18.99 21.16 -7.62
N LEU A 366 -19.29 22.46 -7.62
CA LEU A 366 -19.92 23.11 -8.76
C LEU A 366 -18.89 23.24 -9.88
N ILE A 367 -19.13 22.58 -11.01
CA ILE A 367 -18.44 22.91 -12.26
C ILE A 367 -19.11 24.19 -12.78
N ASN A 368 -18.46 25.34 -12.59
CA ASN A 368 -18.93 26.59 -13.17
C ASN A 368 -18.67 26.56 -14.68
N GLY A 369 -19.75 26.48 -15.48
CA GLY A 369 -19.67 26.53 -16.94
C GLY A 369 -20.80 25.85 -17.71
N VAL A 370 -22.04 25.88 -17.19
CA VAL A 370 -23.24 25.59 -18.01
C VAL A 370 -23.85 26.90 -18.48
#